data_AF-A0A1H8IMY1-F1
#
_entry.id   AF-A0A1H8IMY1-F1
#
_cell.length_a   1.000
_cell.length_b   1.000
_cell.length_c   1.000
_cell.angle_alpha   90.00
_cell.angle_beta   90.00
_cell.angle_gamma   90.00
#
_symmetry.space_group_name_H-M   'P 1'
#
loop_
_entity.id
_entity.type
_entity.pdbx_description
1 polymer ?
#
loop_
_entity_poly.entity_id
_entity_poly.type
_entity_poly.pdbx_seq_one_letter_code
_entity_poly.pdbx_strand_id
1 'polypeptide(L)'
;MNRNLKAITVDVFALGVRNRSTAPKNTYVRLDGTSMAAPVVFGLAALIWSYYPKLTVPQLQEIILRSVIKSTKFVDHCVTGGVVNAYKAIKLGVHF
;
A
#
# COMPACT_ATOMS: atom_id res chain seq x y z
N MET A 1 22.97 11.01 -15.99
CA MET A 1 21.65 11.51 -16.43
C MET A 1 21.03 12.26 -15.26
N ASN A 2 20.81 13.55 -15.44
CA ASN A 2 20.59 14.54 -14.37
C ASN A 2 19.20 14.36 -13.73
N ARG A 3 19.13 13.79 -12.53
CA ARG A 3 17.88 13.64 -11.77
C ARG A 3 17.53 15.01 -11.18
N ASN A 4 16.67 15.76 -11.86
CA ASN A 4 15.99 16.90 -11.23
C ASN A 4 15.39 16.41 -9.89
N LEU A 5 15.84 17.02 -8.79
CA LEU A 5 15.57 16.67 -7.39
C LEU A 5 14.09 16.88 -7.03
N LYS A 6 13.17 16.15 -7.65
CA LYS A 6 11.80 16.08 -7.16
C LYS A 6 11.84 15.19 -5.92
N ALA A 7 11.69 15.79 -4.74
CA ALA A 7 11.59 15.03 -3.50
C ALA A 7 10.39 14.09 -3.62
N ILE A 8 10.65 12.79 -3.77
CA ILE A 8 9.60 11.78 -3.79
C ILE A 8 9.11 11.62 -2.35
N THR A 9 7.85 11.97 -2.11
CA THR A 9 7.22 11.92 -0.79
C THR A 9 6.23 10.77 -0.62
N VAL A 10 5.98 10.00 -1.68
CA VAL A 10 5.01 8.89 -1.67
C VAL A 10 5.75 7.56 -1.55
N ASP A 11 5.45 6.78 -0.52
CA ASP A 11 6.13 5.50 -0.28
C ASP A 11 5.61 4.36 -1.17
N VAL A 12 4.29 4.23 -1.30
CA VAL A 12 3.60 3.16 -2.02
C VAL A 12 2.30 3.65 -2.66
N PHE A 13 1.85 2.96 -3.71
CA PHE A 13 0.51 3.14 -4.28
C PHE A 13 -0.44 2.00 -3.88
N ALA A 14 -1.74 2.29 -3.91
CA ALA A 14 -2.82 1.32 -3.71
C ALA A 14 -4.05 1.70 -4.56
N LEU A 15 -5.06 0.82 -4.59
CA LEU A 15 -6.29 1.04 -5.34
C LEU A 15 -7.07 2.24 -4.77
N GLY A 16 -7.14 3.33 -5.53
CA GLY A 16 -7.85 4.55 -5.15
C GLY A 16 -8.85 5.06 -6.18
N VAL A 17 -9.19 4.29 -7.21
CA VAL A 17 -10.10 4.73 -8.30
C VAL A 17 -11.16 3.66 -8.54
N ARG A 18 -12.40 4.09 -8.75
CA ARG A 18 -13.64 3.31 -8.87
C ARG A 18 -13.83 2.34 -7.71
N ASN A 19 -13.41 2.74 -6.51
CA ASN A 19 -13.53 1.89 -5.33
C ASN A 19 -14.98 1.92 -4.83
N ARG A 20 -15.60 0.73 -4.73
CA ARG A 20 -16.97 0.60 -4.21
C ARG A 20 -16.89 0.37 -2.71
N SER A 21 -17.40 1.33 -1.93
CA SER A 21 -17.42 1.26 -0.47
C SER A 21 -18.84 1.37 0.07
N THR A 22 -19.02 0.99 1.33
CA THR A 22 -20.28 1.13 2.05
C THR A 22 -20.55 2.60 2.35
N ALA A 23 -21.83 2.97 2.30
CA ALA A 23 -22.32 4.29 2.67
C ALA A 23 -23.56 4.15 3.56
N PRO A 24 -23.94 5.19 4.32
CA PRO A 24 -25.12 5.17 5.17
C PRO A 24 -26.38 4.70 4.44
N LYS A 25 -27.38 4.26 5.21
CA LYS A 25 -28.66 3.77 4.69
C LYS A 25 -28.54 2.48 3.85
N ASN A 26 -27.61 1.59 4.20
CA ASN A 26 -27.37 0.31 3.51
C ASN A 26 -27.08 0.50 2.01
N THR A 27 -26.33 1.55 1.67
CA THR A 27 -26.00 1.88 0.28
C THR A 27 -24.53 1.61 -0.01
N TYR A 28 -24.20 1.64 -1.30
CA TYR A 28 -22.83 1.56 -1.78
C TYR A 28 -22.57 2.69 -2.76
N VAL A 29 -21.40 3.30 -2.64
CA VAL A 29 -20.98 4.39 -3.51
C VAL A 29 -19.64 4.05 -4.15
N ARG A 30 -19.39 4.60 -5.34
CA ARG A 30 -18.07 4.57 -5.96
C ARG A 30 -17.36 5.88 -5.65
N LEU A 31 -16.19 5.77 -5.04
CA LEU A 31 -15.39 6.91 -4.62
C LEU A 31 -13.94 6.73 -5.09
N ASP A 32 -13.34 7.88 -5.40
CA ASP A 32 -11.99 7.99 -5.93
C ASP A 32 -11.18 8.90 -5.01
N GLY A 33 -9.88 8.65 -4.91
CA GLY A 33 -8.94 9.48 -4.18
C GLY A 33 -8.00 8.70 -3.27
N THR A 34 -7.00 9.41 -2.76
CA THR A 34 -6.04 8.88 -1.79
C THR A 34 -6.70 8.44 -0.49
N SER A 35 -7.82 9.06 -0.11
CA SER A 35 -8.67 8.61 1.00
C SER A 35 -9.21 7.18 0.83
N MET A 36 -9.26 6.65 -0.39
CA MET A 36 -9.63 5.25 -0.65
C MET A 36 -8.44 4.33 -0.84
N ALA A 37 -7.28 4.86 -1.24
CA ALA A 37 -6.02 4.11 -1.26
C ALA A 37 -5.50 3.85 0.17
N ALA A 38 -5.57 4.84 1.06
CA ALA A 38 -5.12 4.74 2.45
C ALA A 38 -5.73 3.56 3.24
N PRO A 39 -7.07 3.36 3.28
CA PRO A 39 -7.67 2.23 3.99
C PRO A 39 -7.33 0.88 3.37
N VAL A 40 -6.97 0.81 2.07
CA VAL A 40 -6.47 -0.44 1.46
C VAL A 40 -5.09 -0.81 2.03
N VAL A 41 -4.19 0.17 2.17
CA VAL A 41 -2.88 -0.07 2.80
C VAL A 41 -3.04 -0.38 4.30
N PHE A 42 -3.95 0.31 4.99
CA PHE A 42 -4.26 0.03 6.40
C PHE A 42 -4.81 -1.39 6.59
N GLY A 43 -5.73 -1.82 5.73
CA GLY A 43 -6.26 -3.19 5.75
C GLY A 43 -5.17 -4.24 5.47
N LEU A 44 -4.23 -3.95 4.58
CA LEU A 44 -3.06 -4.80 4.37
C LEU A 44 -2.17 -4.88 5.63
N ALA A 45 -1.88 -3.74 6.26
CA ALA A 45 -1.09 -3.71 7.49
C ALA A 45 -1.76 -4.53 8.59
N ALA A 46 -3.07 -4.36 8.79
CA ALA A 46 -3.84 -5.13 9.75
C ALA A 46 -3.84 -6.64 9.44
N LEU A 47 -3.95 -7.01 8.16
CA LEU A 47 -3.88 -8.41 7.72
C LEU A 47 -2.50 -9.03 8.00
N ILE A 48 -1.40 -8.32 7.73
CA ILE A 48 -0.05 -8.82 8.04
C ILE A 48 0.07 -9.00 9.56
N TRP A 49 -0.36 -8.01 10.33
CA TRP A 49 -0.22 -8.04 11.78
C TRP A 49 -1.10 -9.10 12.45
N SER A 50 -2.25 -9.45 11.86
CA SER A 50 -3.08 -10.55 12.37
C SER A 50 -2.41 -11.92 12.23
N TYR A 51 -1.55 -12.10 11.21
CA TYR A 51 -0.75 -13.33 11.04
C TYR A 51 0.54 -13.30 11.87
N TYR A 52 1.13 -12.13 12.05
CA TYR A 52 2.43 -11.95 12.72
C TYR A 52 2.32 -10.90 13.85
N PRO A 53 1.61 -11.19 14.96
CA PRO A 53 1.30 -10.22 16.01
C PRO A 53 2.54 -9.63 16.71
N LYS A 54 3.69 -10.31 16.63
CA LYS A 54 4.95 -9.90 17.27
C LYS A 54 5.78 -8.91 16.45
N LEU A 55 5.36 -8.59 15.21
CA LEU A 55 6.08 -7.63 14.40
C LEU A 55 6.11 -6.26 15.06
N THR A 56 7.27 -5.62 15.00
CA THR A 56 7.42 -4.22 15.32
C THR A 56 6.92 -3.35 14.16
N VAL A 57 6.57 -2.10 14.44
CA VAL A 57 6.12 -1.14 13.42
C VAL A 57 7.13 -1.00 12.26
N PRO A 58 8.45 -0.89 12.50
CA PRO A 58 9.43 -0.85 11.41
C PRO A 58 9.45 -2.10 10.54
N GLN A 59 9.33 -3.30 11.14
CA GLN A 59 9.29 -4.55 10.37
C GLN A 59 8.02 -4.63 9.52
N LEU A 60 6.87 -4.25 10.07
CA LEU A 60 5.61 -4.18 9.34
C LEU A 60 5.69 -3.21 8.15
N GLN A 61 6.24 -2.02 8.38
CA GLN A 61 6.48 -1.04 7.32
C GLN A 61 7.41 -1.63 6.24
N GLU A 62 8.52 -2.25 6.64
CA GLU A 62 9.47 -2.87 5.72
C GLU A 62 8.81 -3.93 4.85
N ILE A 63 7.98 -4.81 5.44
CA ILE A 63 7.24 -5.84 4.69
C ILE A 63 6.37 -5.20 3.61
N ILE A 64 5.63 -4.13 3.94
CA ILE A 64 4.75 -3.43 2.98
C ILE A 64 5.59 -2.80 1.86
N LEU A 65 6.68 -2.12 2.18
CA LEU A 65 7.52 -1.44 1.18
C LEU A 65 8.23 -2.42 0.24
N ARG A 66 8.69 -3.56 0.76
CA ARG A 66 9.44 -4.56 -0.02
C ARG A 66 8.55 -5.50 -0.83
N SER A 67 7.28 -5.65 -0.47
CA SER A 67 6.36 -6.59 -1.11
C SER A 67 5.61 -6.03 -2.33
N VAL A 68 5.83 -4.76 -2.70
CA VAL A 68 5.12 -4.12 -3.81
C VAL A 68 5.30 -4.84 -5.16
N ILE A 69 4.33 -4.67 -6.05
CA ILE A 69 4.52 -4.90 -7.48
C ILE A 69 5.04 -3.60 -8.10
N LYS A 70 6.29 -3.64 -8.56
CA LYS A 70 6.93 -2.51 -9.24
C LYS A 70 6.34 -2.29 -10.63
N SER A 71 6.31 -1.04 -11.07
CA SER A 71 5.92 -0.64 -12.42
C SER A 71 6.77 0.53 -12.88
N THR A 72 7.18 0.54 -14.15
CA THR A 72 7.93 1.65 -14.75
C THR A 72 7.17 2.98 -14.68
N LYS A 73 5.83 2.93 -14.56
CA LYS A 73 4.96 4.11 -14.43
C LYS A 73 5.12 4.87 -13.10
N PHE A 74 5.71 4.24 -12.08
CA PHE A 74 5.76 4.79 -10.72
C PHE A 74 7.18 5.15 -10.25
N VAL A 75 8.20 4.88 -11.06
CA VAL A 75 9.63 5.02 -10.67
C VAL A 75 9.98 6.46 -10.26
N ASP A 76 9.37 7.45 -10.92
CA ASP A 76 9.63 8.88 -10.62
C ASP A 76 8.61 9.51 -9.66
N HIS A 77 7.67 8.71 -9.14
CA HIS A 77 6.54 9.18 -8.34
C HIS A 77 6.41 8.51 -6.98
N CYS A 78 7.17 7.44 -6.72
CA CYS A 78 7.01 6.62 -5.53
C CYS A 78 8.35 5.98 -5.14
N VAL A 79 8.66 6.00 -3.84
CA VAL A 79 9.93 5.48 -3.28
C VAL A 79 10.13 4.02 -3.67
N THR A 80 9.08 3.20 -3.54
CA THR A 80 9.14 1.78 -3.92
C THR A 80 8.94 1.54 -5.41
N GLY A 81 8.42 2.54 -6.14
CA GLY A 81 8.05 2.46 -7.55
C GLY A 81 6.93 1.46 -7.81
N GLY A 82 6.04 1.21 -6.84
CA GLY A 82 5.09 0.10 -6.94
C GLY A 82 3.77 0.25 -6.18
N VAL A 83 2.92 -0.74 -6.40
CA VAL A 83 1.60 -0.90 -5.77
C VAL A 83 1.66 -2.02 -4.74
N VAL A 84 1.01 -1.84 -3.60
CA VAL A 84 0.95 -2.84 -2.52
C VAL A 84 0.43 -4.20 -3.01
N ASN A 85 0.91 -5.29 -2.40
CA ASN A 85 0.52 -6.65 -2.75
C ASN A 85 0.37 -7.53 -1.50
N ALA A 86 -0.85 -7.98 -1.21
CA ALA A 86 -1.14 -8.77 -0.02
C ALA A 86 -0.46 -10.15 0.01
N TYR A 87 -0.49 -10.88 -1.11
CA TYR A 87 0.09 -12.22 -1.17
C TYR A 87 1.61 -12.21 -0.92
N LYS A 88 2.33 -11.30 -1.58
CA LYS A 88 3.76 -11.11 -1.37
C LYS A 88 4.08 -10.64 0.04
N ALA A 89 3.27 -9.76 0.61
CA ALA A 89 3.46 -9.25 1.96
C ALA A 89 3.34 -10.37 3.00
N ILE A 90 2.31 -11.21 2.92
CA ILE A 90 2.14 -12.35 3.82
C ILE A 90 3.26 -13.35 3.64
N LYS A 91 3.64 -13.69 2.40
CA LYS A 91 4.77 -14.60 2.16
C LYS A 91 6.08 -14.06 2.73
N LEU A 92 6.33 -12.76 2.63
CA LEU A 92 7.53 -12.12 3.16
C LEU A 92 7.53 -12.06 4.70
N GLY A 93 6.36 -11.86 5.32
CA GLY A 93 6.21 -11.75 6.77
C GLY A 93 6.65 -12.99 7.56
N VAL A 94 6.68 -14.18 6.93
CA VAL A 94 7.20 -15.42 7.54
C VAL A 94 8.68 -15.31 7.94
N HIS A 95 9.43 -14.39 7.32
CA HIS A 95 10.86 -14.23 7.53
C HIS A 95 11.24 -13.16 8.56
N PHE A 96 10.27 -12.61 9.28
CA PHE A 96 10.43 -11.58 10.31
C PHE A 96 9.98 -12.10 11.67
#